data_AF-A0A0A2LYD3-F1
#
_entry.id   AF-A0A0A2LYD3-F1
#
_cell.length_a   1.000
_cell.length_b   1.000
_cell.length_c   1.000
_cell.angle_alpha   90.00
_cell.angle_beta   90.00
_cell.angle_gamma   90.00
#
_symmetry.space_group_name_H-M   'P 1'
#
loop_
_entity.id
_entity.type
_entity.pdbx_description
1 polymer ?
#
loop_
_entity_poly.entity_id
_entity_poly.type
_entity_poly.pdbx_seq_one_letter_code
_entity_poly.pdbx_strand_id
1 'polypeptide(L)'
;YFVNCRNDGQAAGTLWARLANEIDKKMIIINKLTILDDKILYELDSQNKWKLDIEKIKFIGEYTTSAGRLAEDWFFVFADTIDQWWQAPSTAIDHEEFWEQLGKKLNCELAPNLFASTNWATRVLYPKTLDGQELFLLIKSEPKPKTFWQKLFKTNNDNVRLELTENVKSLFK
;
A
#
# COMPACT_ATOMS: atom_id res chain seq x y z
N TYR A 1 50.01 4.77 41.25
CA TYR A 1 49.82 3.45 40.61
C TYR A 1 49.26 3.66 39.22
N PHE A 2 50.11 3.52 38.21
CA PHE A 2 49.71 3.39 36.82
C PHE A 2 49.90 1.92 36.44
N VAL A 3 48.88 1.30 35.83
CA VAL A 3 49.08 0.09 35.04
C VAL A 3 48.57 0.39 33.64
N ASN A 4 49.52 0.26 32.71
CA ASN A 4 49.36 0.37 31.27
C ASN A 4 49.03 -1.03 30.74
N CYS A 5 47.95 -1.17 29.97
CA CYS A 5 47.75 -2.34 29.11
C CYS A 5 47.41 -1.85 27.69
N ARG A 6 48.38 -2.05 26.79
CA ARG A 6 48.26 -1.95 25.34
C ARG A 6 47.56 -3.20 24.80
N ASN A 7 46.85 -2.99 23.68
CA ASN A 7 46.51 -3.96 22.64
C ASN A 7 45.67 -5.18 23.03
N ASP A 8 44.36 -5.05 22.81
CA ASP A 8 43.51 -6.06 22.15
C ASP A 8 42.48 -5.34 21.24
N GLY A 9 42.94 -4.33 20.52
CA GLY A 9 42.13 -3.53 19.61
C GLY A 9 42.16 -4.09 18.20
N GLN A 10 41.30 -5.06 17.88
CA GLN A 10 40.85 -5.30 16.49
C GLN A 10 39.59 -6.18 16.36
N ALA A 11 39.27 -7.05 17.32
CA ALA A 11 38.09 -7.93 17.21
C ALA A 11 36.78 -7.31 17.74
N ALA A 12 36.86 -6.44 18.77
CA ALA A 12 35.68 -5.83 19.37
C ALA A 12 35.03 -4.75 18.48
N GLY A 13 35.83 -3.99 17.73
CA GLY A 13 35.33 -2.94 16.83
C GLY A 13 34.50 -3.48 15.66
N THR A 14 34.83 -4.67 15.16
CA THR A 14 34.10 -5.31 14.06
C THR A 14 32.78 -5.94 14.50
N LEU A 15 32.67 -6.39 15.75
CA LEU A 15 31.43 -6.98 16.27
C LEU A 15 30.38 -5.91 16.58
N TRP A 16 30.78 -4.78 17.18
CA TRP A 16 29.90 -3.63 17.39
C TRP A 16 29.50 -2.96 16.07
N ALA A 17 30.40 -2.87 15.10
CA ALA A 17 30.06 -2.38 13.75
C ALA A 17 29.13 -3.35 13.01
N ARG A 18 29.32 -4.68 13.13
CA ARG A 18 28.38 -5.68 12.57
C ARG A 18 27.02 -5.63 13.25
N LEU A 19 26.96 -5.55 14.57
CA LEU A 19 25.72 -5.44 15.34
C LEU A 19 25.00 -4.12 15.07
N ALA A 20 25.71 -2.99 14.97
CA ALA A 20 25.11 -1.71 14.57
C ALA A 20 24.55 -1.78 13.14
N ASN A 21 25.25 -2.43 12.20
CA ASN A 21 24.80 -2.64 10.82
C ASN A 21 23.69 -3.71 10.72
N GLU A 22 23.58 -4.65 11.66
CA GLU A 22 22.45 -5.59 11.81
C GLU A 22 21.24 -4.94 12.49
N ILE A 23 21.46 -4.01 13.41
CA ILE A 23 20.41 -3.21 14.06
C ILE A 23 19.87 -2.15 13.09
N ASP A 24 20.71 -1.56 12.22
CA ASP A 24 20.27 -0.73 11.08
C ASP A 24 19.56 -1.54 9.98
N LYS A 25 19.83 -2.85 9.91
CA LYS A 25 19.12 -3.79 9.03
C LYS A 25 17.81 -4.31 9.62
N LYS A 26 17.45 -3.98 10.86
CA LYS A 26 16.03 -4.04 11.24
C LYS A 26 15.35 -3.00 10.38
N MET A 27 14.75 -3.44 9.27
CA MET A 27 13.83 -2.62 8.49
C MET A 27 12.84 -2.00 9.48
N ILE A 28 13.01 -0.71 9.76
CA ILE A 28 11.97 0.07 10.39
C ILE A 28 10.89 0.11 9.33
N ILE A 29 9.85 -0.69 9.51
CA ILE A 29 8.65 -0.62 8.70
C ILE A 29 8.01 0.71 9.08
N ILE A 30 8.21 1.71 8.25
CA ILE A 30 7.54 2.99 8.32
C ILE A 30 6.34 2.81 7.41
N ASN A 31 5.22 2.29 7.90
CA ASN A 31 4.00 2.18 7.10
C ASN A 31 3.22 3.50 7.19
N LYS A 32 3.51 4.43 6.29
CA LYS A 32 3.01 5.80 6.40
C LYS A 32 2.70 6.42 5.04
N LEU A 33 1.51 6.99 4.92
CA LEU A 33 1.07 7.78 3.78
C LEU A 33 0.86 9.23 4.22
N THR A 34 1.54 10.17 3.57
CA THR A 34 1.50 11.60 3.89
C THR A 34 1.37 12.46 2.64
N ILE A 35 1.09 13.75 2.85
CA ILE A 35 1.16 14.77 1.82
C ILE A 35 2.36 15.67 2.11
N LEU A 36 3.22 15.88 1.11
CA LEU A 36 4.37 16.78 1.17
C LEU A 36 4.55 17.45 -0.19
N ASP A 37 4.67 18.79 -0.21
CA ASP A 37 4.95 19.58 -1.42
C ASP A 37 4.08 19.19 -2.64
N ASP A 38 2.75 19.15 -2.45
CA ASP A 38 1.76 18.77 -3.47
C ASP A 38 1.87 17.34 -4.01
N LYS A 39 2.54 16.46 -3.26
CA LYS A 39 2.67 15.03 -3.58
C LYS A 39 2.09 14.17 -2.47
N ILE A 40 1.53 13.02 -2.85
CA ILE A 40 1.28 11.92 -1.94
C ILE A 40 2.58 11.11 -1.85
N LEU A 41 3.05 10.86 -0.64
CA LEU A 41 4.21 10.04 -0.33
C LEU A 41 3.76 8.83 0.47
N TYR A 42 3.99 7.63 -0.06
CA TYR A 42 3.91 6.40 0.70
C TYR A 42 5.29 5.88 0.97
N GLU A 43 5.54 5.53 2.22
CA GLU A 43 6.69 4.75 2.65
C GLU A 43 6.12 3.51 3.35
N LEU A 44 6.68 2.33 3.04
CA LEU A 44 6.52 1.10 3.80
C LEU A 44 7.82 0.77 4.54
N ASP A 45 8.94 0.95 3.84
CA ASP A 45 10.29 0.89 4.38
C ASP A 45 11.23 1.73 3.50
N SER A 46 12.53 1.68 3.78
CA SER A 46 13.53 2.50 3.07
C SER A 46 13.63 2.21 1.56
N GLN A 47 13.21 1.02 1.12
CA GLN A 47 13.27 0.53 -0.26
C GLN A 47 11.90 0.59 -0.95
N ASN A 48 10.83 0.36 -0.20
CA ASN A 48 9.46 0.33 -0.69
C ASN A 48 8.76 1.67 -0.41
N LYS A 49 8.89 2.59 -1.37
CA LYS A 49 8.25 3.91 -1.32
C LYS A 49 7.85 4.38 -2.70
N TRP A 50 6.77 5.15 -2.76
CA TRP A 50 6.32 5.80 -4.00
C TRP A 50 5.89 7.23 -3.73
N LYS A 51 5.94 8.04 -4.78
CA LYS A 51 5.52 9.45 -4.77
C LYS A 51 4.60 9.69 -5.95
N LEU A 52 3.54 10.44 -5.74
CA LEU A 52 2.56 10.78 -6.77
C LEU A 52 2.20 12.25 -6.71
N ASP A 53 2.22 12.93 -7.85
CA ASP A 53 1.82 14.33 -7.97
C ASP A 53 0.30 14.45 -7.85
N ILE A 54 -0.20 15.23 -6.89
CA ILE A 54 -1.64 15.36 -6.64
C ILE A 54 -2.37 15.92 -7.87
N GLU A 55 -1.77 16.87 -8.58
CA GLU A 55 -2.32 17.44 -9.81
C GLU A 55 -2.49 16.44 -10.96
N LYS A 56 -1.75 15.33 -10.94
CA LYS A 56 -1.78 14.31 -12.00
C LYS A 56 -2.76 13.18 -11.71
N ILE A 57 -3.28 13.11 -10.48
CA ILE A 57 -4.21 12.06 -10.06
C ILE A 57 -5.44 12.10 -10.96
N LYS A 58 -5.71 10.97 -11.61
CA LYS A 58 -6.90 10.74 -12.43
C LYS A 58 -8.01 10.11 -11.62
N PHE A 59 -7.69 9.18 -10.73
CA PHE A 59 -8.67 8.65 -9.79
C PHE A 59 -8.06 8.37 -8.42
N ILE A 60 -8.95 8.39 -7.42
CA ILE A 60 -8.72 7.84 -6.09
C ILE A 60 -9.84 6.86 -5.82
N GLY A 61 -9.53 5.72 -5.23
CA GLY A 61 -10.55 4.81 -4.76
C GLY A 61 -10.10 3.97 -3.58
N GLU A 62 -10.97 3.06 -3.20
CA GLU A 62 -10.76 2.10 -2.13
C GLU A 62 -11.22 0.72 -2.59
N TYR A 63 -10.55 -0.31 -2.10
CA TYR A 63 -11.02 -1.67 -2.25
C TYR A 63 -10.73 -2.50 -1.01
N THR A 64 -11.52 -3.56 -0.82
CA THR A 64 -11.27 -4.57 0.19
C THR A 64 -10.84 -5.90 -0.40
N THR A 65 -10.33 -6.81 0.42
CA THR A 65 -9.98 -8.18 0.01
C THR A 65 -10.75 -9.22 0.83
N SER A 66 -10.60 -10.49 0.48
CA SER A 66 -11.11 -11.61 1.28
C SER A 66 -10.11 -12.13 2.33
N ALA A 67 -9.04 -11.38 2.62
CA ALA A 67 -7.97 -11.83 3.53
C ALA A 67 -8.45 -12.06 4.99
N GLY A 68 -9.65 -11.57 5.33
CA GLY A 68 -10.33 -11.85 6.59
C GLY A 68 -9.77 -11.07 7.77
N ARG A 69 -10.45 -11.19 8.93
CA ARG A 69 -10.29 -10.35 10.14
C ARG A 69 -8.87 -10.27 10.74
N LEU A 70 -7.92 -11.09 10.30
CA LEU A 70 -6.55 -11.15 10.82
C LEU A 70 -5.52 -10.51 9.88
N ALA A 71 -5.93 -10.02 8.72
CA ALA A 71 -5.07 -9.39 7.73
C ALA A 71 -5.59 -8.00 7.36
N GLU A 72 -4.70 -7.12 6.90
CA GLU A 72 -5.11 -5.84 6.31
C GLU A 72 -5.92 -6.12 5.06
N ASP A 73 -7.19 -5.75 5.11
CA ASP A 73 -8.18 -6.08 4.08
C ASP A 73 -8.81 -4.84 3.45
N TRP A 74 -8.33 -3.62 3.76
CA TRP A 74 -8.82 -2.36 3.20
C TRP A 74 -7.65 -1.49 2.71
N PHE A 75 -7.72 -1.11 1.44
CA PHE A 75 -6.65 -0.40 0.74
C PHE A 75 -7.20 0.81 0.00
N PHE A 76 -6.38 1.86 -0.05
CA PHE A 76 -6.58 3.02 -0.90
C PHE A 76 -5.75 2.92 -2.16
N VAL A 77 -6.30 3.41 -3.27
CA VAL A 77 -5.71 3.31 -4.59
C VAL A 77 -5.67 4.69 -5.25
N PHE A 78 -4.54 4.99 -5.89
CA PHE A 78 -4.27 6.24 -6.57
C PHE A 78 -3.67 5.94 -7.95
N ALA A 79 -4.06 6.68 -8.98
CA ALA A 79 -3.43 6.53 -10.30
C ALA A 79 -3.40 7.85 -11.06
N ASP A 80 -2.30 8.07 -11.77
CA ASP A 80 -2.11 9.13 -12.76
C ASP A 80 -2.14 8.61 -14.21
N THR A 81 -1.93 7.30 -14.40
CA THR A 81 -1.93 6.62 -15.70
C THR A 81 -2.82 5.38 -15.69
N ILE A 82 -3.21 4.89 -16.87
CA ILE A 82 -4.11 3.73 -17.00
C ILE A 82 -3.42 2.40 -16.66
N ASP A 83 -2.12 2.31 -16.94
CA ASP A 83 -1.36 1.06 -16.83
C ASP A 83 -0.82 0.81 -15.41
N GLN A 84 -0.87 1.83 -14.55
CA GLN A 84 -0.25 1.79 -13.25
C GLN A 84 -1.09 2.50 -12.21
N TRP A 85 -1.26 1.83 -11.08
CA TRP A 85 -1.88 2.40 -9.90
C TRP A 85 -1.04 2.05 -8.67
N TRP A 86 -1.13 2.93 -7.68
CA TRP A 86 -0.44 2.84 -6.40
C TRP A 86 -1.43 2.54 -5.31
N GLN A 87 -1.01 1.76 -4.32
CA GLN A 87 -1.85 1.45 -3.16
C GLN A 87 -1.11 1.66 -1.85
N ALA A 88 -1.90 1.94 -0.83
CA ALA A 88 -1.49 1.92 0.58
C ALA A 88 -2.59 1.27 1.41
N PRO A 89 -2.25 0.51 2.47
CA PRO A 89 -3.24 0.00 3.40
C PRO A 89 -3.88 1.15 4.17
N SER A 90 -5.13 0.99 4.60
CA SER A 90 -5.83 2.05 5.33
C SER A 90 -5.12 2.45 6.63
N THR A 91 -4.43 1.49 7.25
CA THR A 91 -3.62 1.66 8.47
C THR A 91 -2.43 2.60 8.30
N ALA A 92 -2.02 2.91 7.07
CA ALA A 92 -0.91 3.82 6.78
C ALA A 92 -1.27 5.31 6.93
N ILE A 93 -2.56 5.64 7.10
CA ILE A 93 -3.08 7.01 7.03
C ILE A 93 -3.49 7.52 8.41
N ASP A 94 -3.17 8.79 8.70
CA ASP A 94 -3.94 9.57 9.67
C ASP A 94 -5.21 10.09 8.99
N HIS A 95 -6.31 9.36 9.16
CA HIS A 95 -7.51 9.48 8.32
C HIS A 95 -8.09 10.90 8.29
N GLU A 96 -8.17 11.57 9.45
CA GLU A 96 -8.81 12.89 9.52
C GLU A 96 -7.98 13.93 8.76
N GLU A 97 -6.69 14.04 9.11
CA GLU A 97 -5.80 15.05 8.56
C GLU A 97 -5.53 14.81 7.05
N PHE A 98 -5.26 13.56 6.66
CA PHE A 98 -4.89 13.26 5.28
C PHE A 98 -6.02 13.53 4.28
N TRP A 99 -7.23 13.04 4.56
CA TRP A 99 -8.35 13.19 3.63
C TRP A 99 -8.84 14.63 3.54
N GLU A 100 -8.82 15.38 4.65
CA GLU A 100 -9.12 16.81 4.64
C GLU A 100 -8.10 17.58 3.79
N GLN A 101 -6.81 17.34 3.97
CA GLN A 101 -5.75 18.00 3.20
C GLN A 101 -5.83 17.64 1.71
N LEU A 102 -6.00 16.36 1.37
CA LEU A 102 -6.10 15.91 -0.01
C LEU A 102 -7.33 16.48 -0.70
N GLY A 103 -8.48 16.46 -0.01
CA GLY A 103 -9.73 17.01 -0.51
C GLY A 103 -9.63 18.50 -0.81
N LYS A 104 -8.99 19.29 0.07
CA LYS A 104 -8.69 20.71 -0.18
C LYS A 104 -7.87 20.91 -1.44
N LYS A 105 -6.83 20.10 -1.67
CA LYS A 105 -5.96 20.20 -2.86
C LYS A 105 -6.68 19.81 -4.16
N LEU A 106 -7.60 18.84 -4.10
CA LEU A 106 -8.39 18.40 -5.24
C LEU A 106 -9.71 19.18 -5.43
N ASN A 107 -10.00 20.12 -4.53
CA ASN A 107 -11.25 20.88 -4.47
C ASN A 107 -12.49 19.96 -4.45
N CYS A 108 -12.44 18.90 -3.64
CA CYS A 108 -13.55 17.96 -3.47
C CYS A 108 -13.58 17.39 -2.05
N GLU A 109 -14.75 16.97 -1.60
CA GLU A 109 -14.87 16.18 -0.37
C GLU A 109 -14.52 14.71 -0.65
N LEU A 110 -13.63 14.14 0.17
CA LEU A 110 -13.23 12.73 0.10
C LEU A 110 -13.68 12.02 1.37
N ALA A 111 -14.58 11.05 1.22
CA ALA A 111 -15.16 10.30 2.33
C ALA A 111 -15.04 8.78 2.08
N PRO A 112 -13.90 8.18 2.49
CA PRO A 112 -13.74 6.72 2.48
C PRO A 112 -14.78 6.03 3.36
N ASN A 113 -15.30 4.87 2.92
CA ASN A 113 -16.40 4.20 3.62
C ASN A 113 -16.45 2.67 3.44
N LEU A 114 -15.36 2.03 3.02
CA LEU A 114 -15.30 0.55 2.96
C LEU A 114 -14.83 -0.11 4.25
N PHE A 115 -14.70 0.64 5.35
CA PHE A 115 -14.39 0.07 6.67
C PHE A 115 -15.48 -0.96 7.03
N ALA A 116 -15.07 -2.18 7.37
CA ALA A 116 -15.94 -3.34 7.64
C ALA A 116 -16.62 -4.01 6.43
N SER A 117 -16.26 -3.66 5.18
CA SER A 117 -16.72 -4.41 4.01
C SER A 117 -15.88 -5.66 3.78
N THR A 118 -16.47 -6.82 4.03
CA THR A 118 -15.90 -8.11 3.62
C THR A 118 -16.56 -8.53 2.32
N ASN A 119 -15.78 -8.99 1.32
CA ASN A 119 -16.20 -9.43 -0.04
C ASN A 119 -15.69 -8.58 -1.21
N TRP A 120 -14.42 -8.17 -1.20
CA TRP A 120 -13.81 -7.54 -2.37
C TRP A 120 -14.58 -6.32 -2.90
N ALA A 121 -15.17 -5.54 -1.99
CA ALA A 121 -15.90 -4.34 -2.39
C ALA A 121 -14.92 -3.32 -2.94
N THR A 122 -15.30 -2.59 -3.99
CA THR A 122 -14.46 -1.57 -4.59
C THR A 122 -15.29 -0.32 -4.86
N ARG A 123 -14.68 0.85 -4.70
CA ARG A 123 -15.36 2.14 -4.86
C ARG A 123 -14.39 3.21 -5.34
N VAL A 124 -14.87 4.10 -6.20
CA VAL A 124 -14.21 5.36 -6.54
C VAL A 124 -14.58 6.45 -5.52
N LEU A 125 -13.59 7.23 -5.09
CA LEU A 125 -13.72 8.42 -4.23
C LEU A 125 -13.53 9.72 -5.04
N TYR A 126 -12.66 9.69 -6.04
CA TYR A 126 -12.38 10.80 -6.95
C TYR A 126 -12.19 10.27 -8.37
N PRO A 127 -12.70 10.96 -9.42
CA PRO A 127 -13.39 12.25 -9.39
C PRO A 127 -14.84 12.15 -8.92
N LYS A 128 -15.44 13.28 -8.54
CA LYS A 128 -16.80 13.32 -8.00
C LYS A 128 -17.87 12.75 -8.95
N THR A 129 -17.64 12.83 -10.26
CA THR A 129 -18.52 12.26 -11.29
C THR A 129 -18.65 10.74 -11.23
N LEU A 130 -17.66 10.07 -10.63
CA LEU A 130 -17.63 8.61 -10.47
C LEU A 130 -17.72 8.18 -8.99
N ASP A 131 -17.86 9.10 -8.05
CA ASP A 131 -17.92 8.79 -6.62
C ASP A 131 -18.98 7.73 -6.31
N GLY A 132 -18.58 6.69 -5.57
CA GLY A 132 -19.44 5.56 -5.20
C GLY A 132 -19.54 4.47 -6.25
N GLN A 133 -19.09 4.69 -7.49
CA GLN A 133 -19.09 3.66 -8.53
C GLN A 133 -17.99 2.63 -8.30
N GLU A 134 -18.17 1.45 -8.90
CA GLU A 134 -17.22 0.35 -8.81
C GLU A 134 -15.88 0.70 -9.48
N LEU A 135 -14.79 0.50 -8.74
CA LEU A 135 -13.43 0.80 -9.21
C LEU A 135 -12.86 -0.35 -10.05
N PHE A 136 -12.97 -1.58 -9.53
CA PHE A 136 -12.43 -2.77 -10.19
C PHE A 136 -13.50 -3.83 -10.44
N LEU A 137 -13.36 -4.53 -11.56
CA LEU A 137 -13.97 -5.82 -11.82
C LEU A 137 -13.08 -6.94 -11.29
N LEU A 138 -13.70 -7.92 -10.65
CA LEU A 138 -13.04 -9.13 -10.20
C LEU A 138 -13.06 -10.20 -11.28
N ILE A 139 -11.92 -10.43 -11.91
CA ILE A 139 -11.75 -11.49 -12.90
C ILE A 139 -11.21 -12.73 -12.19
N LYS A 140 -12.07 -13.73 -12.02
CA LYS A 140 -11.66 -15.06 -11.55
C LYS A 140 -11.11 -15.84 -12.73
N SER A 141 -9.83 -16.15 -12.72
CA SER A 141 -9.29 -17.07 -13.72
C SER A 141 -9.71 -18.51 -13.40
N GLU A 142 -9.93 -19.32 -14.44
CA GLU A 142 -10.33 -20.70 -14.26
C GLU A 142 -9.28 -21.45 -13.41
N PRO A 143 -9.71 -22.25 -12.43
CA PRO A 143 -8.78 -23.02 -11.62
C PRO A 143 -8.05 -24.01 -12.52
N LYS A 144 -6.75 -23.82 -12.72
CA LYS A 144 -5.90 -24.86 -13.31
C LYS A 144 -6.13 -26.15 -12.50
N PRO A 145 -6.30 -27.32 -13.15
CA PRO A 145 -6.60 -28.56 -12.45
C PRO A 145 -5.53 -28.80 -11.39
N LYS A 146 -5.95 -28.79 -10.12
CA LYS A 146 -5.03 -28.91 -8.98
C LYS A 146 -4.36 -30.28 -9.03
N THR A 147 -3.02 -30.31 -9.09
CA THR A 147 -2.26 -31.55 -8.92
C THR A 147 -2.45 -32.07 -7.50
N PHE A 148 -2.31 -33.39 -7.31
CA PHE A 148 -2.54 -34.08 -6.03
C PHE A 148 -1.81 -33.42 -4.84
N TRP A 149 -0.60 -32.90 -5.06
CA TRP A 149 0.19 -32.17 -4.06
C TRP A 149 -0.39 -30.80 -3.66
N GLN A 150 -1.07 -30.09 -4.57
CA GLN A 150 -1.75 -28.81 -4.30
C GLN A 150 -3.06 -28.98 -3.53
N LYS A 151 -3.60 -30.21 -3.44
CA LYS A 151 -4.70 -30.54 -2.54
C LYS A 151 -4.22 -30.80 -1.11
N LEU A 152 -2.98 -31.26 -0.95
CA LEU A 152 -2.36 -31.59 0.34
C LEU A 152 -1.86 -30.34 1.07
N PHE A 153 -1.29 -29.39 0.33
CA PHE A 153 -0.95 -28.06 0.83
C PHE A 153 -2.05 -27.10 0.39
N LYS A 154 -2.93 -26.68 1.32
CA LYS A 154 -3.98 -25.68 1.06
C LYS A 154 -3.35 -24.31 0.75
N THR A 155 -2.77 -24.15 -0.44
CA THR A 155 -2.47 -22.83 -1.00
C THR A 155 -3.79 -22.25 -1.47
N ASN A 156 -4.24 -21.19 -0.81
CA ASN A 156 -5.45 -20.45 -1.15
C ASN A 156 -5.18 -19.64 -2.44
N ASN A 157 -5.09 -20.34 -3.57
CA ASN A 157 -4.86 -19.79 -4.90
C ASN A 157 -6.21 -19.39 -5.51
N ASP A 158 -6.89 -18.44 -4.88
CA ASP A 158 -7.95 -17.71 -5.57
C ASP A 158 -7.23 -16.78 -6.54
N ASN A 159 -7.04 -17.25 -7.78
CA ASN A 159 -6.41 -16.48 -8.86
C ASN A 159 -7.37 -15.37 -9.33
N VAL A 160 -7.59 -14.39 -8.47
CA VAL A 160 -8.39 -13.18 -8.72
C VAL A 160 -7.46 -12.11 -9.27
N ARG A 161 -7.85 -11.52 -10.40
CA ARG A 161 -7.22 -10.33 -10.96
C ARG A 161 -8.21 -9.17 -10.88
N LEU A 162 -7.71 -8.00 -10.49
CA LEU A 162 -8.45 -6.75 -10.55
C LEU A 162 -8.21 -6.08 -11.90
N GLU A 163 -9.29 -5.63 -12.54
CA GLU A 163 -9.24 -4.81 -13.74
C GLU A 163 -10.08 -3.55 -13.56
N LEU A 164 -9.59 -2.38 -13.99
CA LEU A 164 -10.36 -1.14 -13.90
C LEU A 164 -11.68 -1.27 -14.69
N THR A 165 -12.76 -0.70 -14.16
CA THR A 165 -14.02 -0.60 -14.90
C THR A 165 -13.88 0.32 -16.11
N GLU A 166 -14.73 0.16 -17.13
CA GLU A 166 -14.70 1.02 -18.33
C GLU A 166 -14.95 2.51 -18.01
N ASN A 167 -15.76 2.79 -16.98
CA ASN A 167 -15.98 4.15 -16.49
C ASN A 167 -14.68 4.78 -15.98
N VAL A 168 -13.90 4.03 -15.21
CA VAL A 168 -12.61 4.52 -14.70
C VAL A 168 -11.56 4.61 -15.81
N LYS A 169 -11.51 3.63 -16.73
CA LYS A 169 -10.62 3.71 -17.91
C LYS A 169 -10.89 4.93 -18.78
N SER A 170 -12.13 5.41 -18.83
CA SER A 170 -12.50 6.60 -19.61
C SER A 170 -11.82 7.89 -19.13
N LEU A 171 -11.34 7.94 -17.88
CA LEU A 171 -10.63 9.09 -17.31
C LEU A 171 -9.24 9.33 -17.92
N PHE A 172 -8.70 8.32 -18.62
CA PHE A 172 -7.36 8.33 -19.20
C PHE A 172 -7.34 8.56 -20.72
N LYS A 173 -8.50 8.83 -21.31
CA LYS A 173 -8.66 9.09 -22.75
C LYS A 173 -8.39 10.54 -23.12
#